data_AF-A0A2G2HBR8-F1
#
_entry.id   AF-A0A2G2HBR8-F1
#
_cell.length_a   1.000
_cell.length_b   1.000
_cell.length_c   1.000
_cell.angle_alpha   90.00
_cell.angle_beta   90.00
_cell.angle_gamma   90.00
#
_symmetry.space_group_name_H-M   'P 1'
#
loop_
_entity.id
_entity.type
_entity.pdbx_description
1 polymer ?
#
loop_
_entity_poly.entity_id
_entity_poly.type
_entity_poly.pdbx_seq_one_letter_code
_entity_poly.pdbx_strand_id
1 'polypeptide(L)'
;MKKKDLEKLIDNLPLTPNILGRERYFNSSILIPLVKLQNEYYILLQKRAKNIRQGGDICFPGGRVEKSDKSFKHTALRETKEELGIRKKDIKIIGRLDTLVTSYGVVVESFVGLVKKKAINNMVLDANEVEKTLLVPLSFFKNTKAEVYTLRAEVKPYSIDAKGNKNIHFPAKELNLPLHYQNPWIEKEYQVWVYKYEGEVIWGLTALIINDLLKKY
;
A
#
# COMPACT_ATOMS: atom_id res chain seq x y z
N MET A 1 35.39 -0.99 20.24
CA MET A 1 35.28 -1.85 19.03
C MET A 1 36.68 -2.28 18.64
N LYS A 2 36.93 -3.59 18.46
CA LYS A 2 38.24 -4.10 18.04
C LYS A 2 38.35 -4.10 16.51
N LYS A 3 39.56 -4.16 15.94
CA LYS A 3 39.80 -4.19 14.48
C LYS A 3 39.00 -5.29 13.77
N LYS A 4 38.98 -6.50 14.33
CA LYS A 4 38.21 -7.65 13.83
C LYS A 4 36.70 -7.37 13.77
N ASP A 5 36.16 -6.57 14.69
CA ASP A 5 34.74 -6.20 14.70
C ASP A 5 34.43 -5.21 13.57
N LEU A 6 35.38 -4.32 13.23
CA LEU A 6 35.25 -3.37 12.13
C LEU A 6 35.33 -4.06 10.76
N GLU A 7 36.25 -5.01 10.57
CA GLU A 7 36.34 -5.81 9.35
C GLU A 7 35.04 -6.58 9.12
N LYS A 8 34.54 -7.26 10.17
CA LYS A 8 33.24 -7.93 10.12
C LYS A 8 32.09 -6.96 9.82
N LEU A 9 32.11 -5.74 10.35
CA LEU A 9 31.09 -4.74 10.05
C LEU A 9 31.11 -4.39 8.55
N ILE A 10 32.28 -4.10 7.99
CA ILE A 10 32.46 -3.75 6.57
C ILE A 10 31.93 -4.87 5.67
N ASP A 11 32.28 -6.13 5.98
CA ASP A 11 31.83 -7.29 5.22
C ASP A 11 30.30 -7.51 5.27
N ASN A 12 29.65 -7.03 6.33
CA ASN A 12 28.19 -7.15 6.51
C ASN A 12 27.41 -5.92 6.02
N LEU A 13 28.08 -4.85 5.55
CA LEU A 13 27.37 -3.72 4.98
C LEU A 13 26.68 -4.13 3.67
N PRO A 14 25.41 -3.73 3.47
CA PRO A 14 24.69 -4.10 2.26
C PRO A 14 25.29 -3.39 1.04
N LEU A 15 25.45 -4.13 -0.07
CA LEU A 15 25.91 -3.58 -1.35
C LEU A 15 24.98 -2.49 -1.90
N THR A 16 23.69 -2.60 -1.60
CA THR A 16 22.66 -1.63 -1.98
C THR A 16 21.77 -1.32 -0.78
N PRO A 17 21.41 -0.04 -0.53
CA PRO A 17 20.48 0.31 0.53
C PRO A 17 19.15 -0.45 0.43
N ASN A 18 18.56 -0.73 1.57
CA ASN A 18 17.22 -1.32 1.69
C ASN A 18 16.43 -0.53 2.76
N ILE A 19 15.14 -0.85 2.90
CA ILE A 19 14.30 -0.27 3.95
C ILE A 19 14.73 -0.86 5.30
N LEU A 20 15.26 -0.01 6.17
CA LEU A 20 15.61 -0.38 7.54
C LEU A 20 14.35 -0.83 8.29
N GLY A 21 14.39 -2.03 8.85
CA GLY A 21 13.27 -2.56 9.63
C GLY A 21 12.10 -3.09 8.82
N ARG A 22 12.31 -3.36 7.52
CA ARG A 22 11.29 -3.91 6.62
C ARG A 22 10.60 -5.15 7.18
N GLU A 23 11.31 -5.98 7.92
CA GLU A 23 10.80 -7.19 8.56
C GLU A 23 9.74 -6.92 9.65
N ARG A 24 9.72 -5.71 10.22
CA ARG A 24 8.72 -5.28 11.20
C ARG A 24 7.44 -4.75 10.55
N TYR A 25 7.45 -4.56 9.23
CA TYR A 25 6.34 -3.99 8.49
C TYR A 25 5.44 -5.05 7.84
N PHE A 26 4.20 -4.66 7.61
CA PHE A 26 3.32 -5.37 6.70
C PHE A 26 3.78 -5.12 5.27
N ASN A 27 4.43 -6.11 4.68
CA ASN A 27 4.95 -6.06 3.31
C ASN A 27 3.87 -6.54 2.34
N SER A 28 3.49 -5.69 1.40
CA SER A 28 2.55 -6.01 0.33
C SER A 28 3.12 -5.66 -1.04
N SER A 29 2.53 -6.27 -2.06
CA SER A 29 2.79 -5.90 -3.45
C SER A 29 1.50 -5.87 -4.24
N ILE A 30 1.37 -4.86 -5.09
CA ILE A 30 0.18 -4.62 -5.90
C ILE A 30 0.52 -4.55 -7.38
N LEU A 31 -0.50 -4.80 -8.20
CA LEU A 31 -0.48 -4.50 -9.62
C LEU A 31 -1.34 -3.27 -9.90
N ILE A 32 -0.80 -2.29 -10.62
CA ILE A 32 -1.51 -1.19 -11.26
C ILE A 32 -1.84 -1.67 -12.68
N PRO A 33 -3.06 -2.19 -12.94
CA PRO A 33 -3.37 -2.86 -14.18
C PRO A 33 -3.95 -1.83 -15.16
N LEU A 34 -3.21 -1.55 -16.22
CA LEU A 34 -3.64 -0.69 -17.31
C LEU A 34 -4.29 -1.53 -18.41
N VAL A 35 -5.52 -1.17 -18.76
CA VAL A 35 -6.32 -1.84 -19.80
C VAL A 35 -6.56 -0.87 -20.93
N LYS A 36 -6.22 -1.26 -22.17
CA LYS A 36 -6.56 -0.46 -23.36
C LYS A 36 -7.94 -0.86 -23.88
N LEU A 37 -8.89 0.08 -23.88
CA LEU A 37 -10.24 -0.07 -24.44
C LEU A 37 -10.52 1.10 -25.38
N GLN A 38 -10.98 0.82 -26.61
CA GLN A 38 -11.38 1.84 -27.59
C GLN A 38 -10.40 3.04 -27.70
N ASN A 39 -9.09 2.74 -27.73
CA ASN A 39 -7.97 3.69 -27.78
C ASN A 39 -7.65 4.50 -26.52
N GLU A 40 -8.35 4.29 -25.42
CA GLU A 40 -8.06 4.90 -24.12
C GLU A 40 -7.54 3.86 -23.12
N TYR A 41 -6.71 4.31 -22.16
CA TYR A 41 -6.23 3.46 -21.07
C TYR A 41 -7.06 3.68 -19.81
N TYR A 42 -7.42 2.58 -19.18
CA TYR A 42 -8.19 2.50 -17.94
C TYR A 42 -7.33 1.85 -16.87
N ILE A 43 -7.50 2.29 -15.63
CA ILE A 43 -6.99 1.59 -14.45
C ILE A 43 -8.08 0.63 -13.98
N LEU A 44 -7.73 -0.65 -13.89
CA LEU A 44 -8.58 -1.66 -13.25
C LEU A 44 -8.38 -1.61 -11.73
N LEU A 45 -9.46 -1.34 -11.01
CA LEU A 45 -9.55 -1.37 -9.56
C LEU A 45 -10.56 -2.42 -9.12
N GLN A 46 -10.51 -2.78 -7.84
CA GLN A 46 -11.46 -3.68 -7.20
C GLN A 46 -12.03 -3.07 -5.92
N LYS A 47 -13.26 -3.43 -5.61
CA LYS A 47 -13.90 -3.18 -4.32
C LYS A 47 -13.76 -4.42 -3.46
N ARG A 48 -13.14 -4.28 -2.29
CA ARG A 48 -12.94 -5.37 -1.34
C ARG A 48 -14.28 -5.86 -0.78
N ALA A 49 -14.44 -7.17 -0.62
CA ALA A 49 -15.61 -7.75 0.02
C ALA A 49 -15.80 -7.21 1.46
N LYS A 50 -17.03 -7.16 1.97
CA LYS A 50 -17.31 -6.52 3.27
C LYS A 50 -16.70 -7.22 4.48
N ASN A 51 -16.50 -8.54 4.39
CA ASN A 51 -16.12 -9.37 5.53
C ASN A 51 -14.60 -9.50 5.74
N ILE A 52 -13.79 -8.74 4.99
CA ILE A 52 -12.33 -8.77 5.12
C ILE A 52 -11.81 -7.46 5.71
N ARG A 53 -10.54 -7.47 6.13
CA ARG A 53 -9.84 -6.26 6.58
C ARG A 53 -9.89 -5.20 5.46
N GLN A 54 -10.25 -3.96 5.83
CA GLN A 54 -10.51 -2.86 4.88
C GLN A 54 -11.64 -3.20 3.88
N GLY A 55 -12.65 -3.95 4.33
CA GLY A 55 -13.78 -4.31 3.50
C GLY A 55 -14.54 -3.09 2.98
N GLY A 56 -14.91 -3.13 1.70
CA GLY A 56 -15.57 -2.02 1.00
C GLY A 56 -14.64 -0.98 0.36
N ASP A 57 -13.34 -0.99 0.66
CA ASP A 57 -12.39 -0.03 0.05
C ASP A 57 -12.13 -0.34 -1.42
N ILE A 58 -11.96 0.72 -2.22
CA ILE A 58 -11.46 0.62 -3.60
C ILE A 58 -9.93 0.56 -3.59
N CYS A 59 -9.38 -0.51 -4.16
CA CYS A 59 -7.95 -0.75 -4.20
C CYS A 59 -7.49 -1.38 -5.51
N PHE A 60 -6.17 -1.43 -5.68
CA PHE A 60 -5.54 -2.24 -6.70
C PHE A 60 -5.57 -3.73 -6.29
N PRO A 61 -5.56 -4.67 -7.25
CA PRO A 61 -5.31 -6.06 -6.93
C PRO A 61 -3.90 -6.24 -6.36
N GLY A 62 -3.76 -7.08 -5.35
CA GLY A 62 -2.54 -7.25 -4.59
C GLY A 62 -2.77 -7.56 -3.11
N GLY A 63 -1.70 -7.97 -2.46
CA GLY A 63 -1.80 -8.50 -1.11
C GLY A 63 -0.45 -8.69 -0.46
N ARG A 64 -0.45 -9.51 0.60
CA ARG A 64 0.71 -9.71 1.47
C ARG A 64 1.78 -10.52 0.73
N VAL A 65 3.04 -10.14 0.92
CA VAL A 65 4.18 -10.95 0.46
C VAL A 65 4.28 -12.20 1.32
N GLU A 66 4.28 -13.36 0.68
CA GLU A 66 4.45 -14.66 1.34
C GLU A 66 5.89 -15.15 1.29
N LYS A 67 6.26 -16.06 2.19
CA LYS A 67 7.58 -16.72 2.18
C LYS A 67 7.81 -17.55 0.91
N SER A 68 6.73 -18.04 0.30
CA SER A 68 6.72 -18.82 -0.94
C SER A 68 6.98 -17.94 -2.18
N ASP A 69 6.82 -16.61 -2.08
CA ASP A 69 6.94 -15.70 -3.20
C ASP A 69 8.39 -15.49 -3.62
N LYS A 70 8.66 -15.71 -4.91
CA LYS A 70 10.02 -15.59 -5.48
C LYS A 70 10.52 -14.14 -5.61
N SER A 71 9.60 -13.18 -5.57
CA SER A 71 9.87 -11.73 -5.68
C SER A 71 8.58 -10.95 -5.41
N PHE A 72 8.67 -9.64 -5.15
CA PHE A 72 7.48 -8.78 -5.05
C PHE A 72 6.61 -8.79 -6.32
N LYS A 73 7.24 -8.85 -7.50
CA LYS A 73 6.52 -9.02 -8.77
C LYS A 73 5.72 -10.32 -8.81
N HIS A 74 6.24 -11.40 -8.20
CA HIS A 74 5.54 -12.67 -8.10
C HIS A 74 4.29 -12.52 -7.23
N THR A 75 4.41 -11.89 -6.06
CA THR A 75 3.29 -11.58 -5.17
C THR A 75 2.18 -10.83 -5.91
N ALA A 76 2.48 -9.68 -6.55
CA ALA A 76 1.46 -8.90 -7.26
C ALA A 76 0.72 -9.72 -8.34
N LEU A 77 1.45 -10.58 -9.08
CA LEU A 77 0.86 -11.43 -10.12
C LEU A 77 0.08 -12.62 -9.57
N ARG A 78 0.47 -13.17 -8.41
CA ARG A 78 -0.24 -14.25 -7.71
C ARG A 78 -1.58 -13.73 -7.19
N GLU A 79 -1.53 -12.64 -6.42
CA GLU A 79 -2.70 -11.99 -5.83
C GLU A 79 -3.69 -11.56 -6.93
N THR A 80 -3.21 -10.91 -8.00
CA THR A 80 -4.06 -10.55 -9.15
C THR A 80 -4.76 -11.76 -9.79
N LYS A 81 -4.12 -12.94 -9.79
CA LYS A 81 -4.72 -14.17 -10.30
C LYS A 81 -5.75 -14.74 -9.32
N GLU A 82 -5.46 -14.70 -8.03
CA GLU A 82 -6.35 -15.19 -6.97
C GLU A 82 -7.61 -14.33 -6.90
N GLU A 83 -7.46 -13.00 -6.81
CA GLU A 83 -8.57 -12.06 -6.67
C GLU A 83 -9.41 -11.91 -7.95
N LEU A 84 -8.77 -11.85 -9.12
CA LEU A 84 -9.44 -11.46 -10.39
C LEU A 84 -9.44 -12.56 -11.47
N GLY A 85 -8.75 -13.68 -11.25
CA GLY A 85 -8.59 -14.75 -12.25
C GLY A 85 -7.62 -14.41 -13.40
N ILE A 86 -6.99 -13.23 -13.40
CA ILE A 86 -6.13 -12.77 -14.49
C ILE A 86 -4.78 -13.46 -14.41
N ARG A 87 -4.44 -14.25 -15.44
CA ARG A 87 -3.20 -15.02 -15.47
C ARG A 87 -2.01 -14.15 -15.86
N LYS A 88 -0.84 -14.45 -15.29
CA LYS A 88 0.45 -13.81 -15.64
C LYS A 88 0.71 -13.69 -17.15
N LYS A 89 0.32 -14.67 -17.97
CA LYS A 89 0.52 -14.67 -19.44
C LYS A 89 -0.27 -13.56 -20.16
N ASP A 90 -1.26 -12.98 -19.49
CA ASP A 90 -2.12 -11.92 -19.99
C ASP A 90 -1.74 -10.54 -19.44
N ILE A 91 -0.65 -10.46 -18.67
CA ILE A 91 -0.10 -9.25 -18.07
C ILE A 91 1.32 -9.03 -18.58
N LYS A 92 1.59 -7.87 -19.17
CA LYS A 92 2.96 -7.41 -19.47
C LYS A 92 3.35 -6.32 -18.47
N ILE A 93 4.22 -6.64 -17.51
CA ILE A 93 4.81 -5.64 -16.61
C ILE A 93 5.67 -4.68 -17.44
N ILE A 94 5.41 -3.38 -17.31
CA ILE A 94 6.14 -2.32 -18.02
C ILE A 94 7.07 -1.53 -17.10
N GLY A 95 6.87 -1.60 -15.79
CA GLY A 95 7.71 -0.94 -14.81
C GLY A 95 7.23 -1.13 -13.38
N ARG A 96 7.88 -0.42 -12.46
CA ARG A 96 7.47 -0.29 -11.06
C ARG A 96 7.52 1.17 -10.65
N LEU A 97 6.67 1.56 -9.70
CA LEU A 97 6.77 2.84 -9.02
C LEU A 97 7.78 2.73 -7.86
N ASP A 98 8.00 3.86 -7.18
CA ASP A 98 8.80 3.89 -5.97
C ASP A 98 8.12 3.09 -4.85
N THR A 99 8.93 2.49 -3.97
CA THR A 99 8.41 1.74 -2.82
C THR A 99 7.77 2.70 -1.82
N LEU A 100 6.49 2.50 -1.54
CA LEU A 100 5.76 3.29 -0.55
C LEU A 100 6.02 2.71 0.85
N VAL A 101 6.44 3.55 1.79
CA VAL A 101 6.59 3.20 3.21
C VAL A 101 5.74 4.14 4.06
N THR A 102 4.81 3.58 4.82
CA THR A 102 3.92 4.36 5.70
C THR A 102 4.45 4.40 7.13
N SER A 103 4.14 5.46 7.87
CA SER A 103 4.56 5.59 9.29
C SER A 103 3.91 4.54 10.18
N TYR A 104 2.72 4.06 9.83
CA TYR A 104 2.00 3.00 10.54
C TYR A 104 2.40 1.58 10.11
N GLY A 105 3.53 1.43 9.41
CA GLY A 105 4.20 0.16 9.22
C GLY A 105 3.70 -0.70 8.05
N VAL A 106 3.31 -0.07 6.95
CA VAL A 106 3.00 -0.75 5.68
C VAL A 106 4.06 -0.40 4.64
N VAL A 107 4.53 -1.42 3.89
CA VAL A 107 5.42 -1.26 2.74
C VAL A 107 4.73 -1.82 1.50
N VAL A 108 4.59 -1.00 0.46
CA VAL A 108 3.91 -1.40 -0.79
C VAL A 108 4.88 -1.31 -1.98
N GLU A 109 5.04 -2.44 -2.66
CA GLU A 109 5.75 -2.53 -3.93
C GLU A 109 4.75 -2.53 -5.09
N SER A 110 4.78 -1.49 -5.92
CA SER A 110 3.76 -1.25 -6.95
C SER A 110 4.30 -1.51 -8.36
N PHE A 111 3.70 -2.46 -9.07
CA PHE A 111 4.08 -2.79 -10.46
C PHE A 111 3.04 -2.27 -11.44
N VAL A 112 3.48 -1.60 -12.50
CA VAL A 112 2.58 -1.17 -13.59
C VAL A 112 2.58 -2.23 -14.68
N GLY A 113 1.40 -2.70 -15.08
CA GLY A 113 1.27 -3.76 -16.08
C GLY A 113 0.16 -3.50 -17.09
N LEU A 114 0.44 -3.80 -18.36
CA LEU A 114 -0.57 -3.83 -19.41
C LEU A 114 -1.32 -5.15 -19.37
N VAL A 115 -2.63 -5.10 -19.16
CA VAL A 115 -3.52 -6.26 -19.16
C VAL A 115 -4.21 -6.38 -20.51
N LYS A 116 -4.20 -7.59 -21.08
CA LYS A 116 -4.88 -7.85 -22.36
C LYS A 116 -6.40 -7.71 -22.18
N LYS A 117 -7.08 -7.01 -23.10
CA LYS A 117 -8.54 -6.87 -23.13
C LYS A 117 -9.29 -8.21 -22.96
N LYS A 118 -8.81 -9.27 -23.60
CA LYS A 118 -9.40 -10.61 -23.48
C LYS A 118 -9.41 -11.16 -22.06
N ALA A 119 -8.49 -10.75 -21.19
CA ALA A 119 -8.45 -11.22 -19.81
C ALA A 119 -9.53 -10.53 -18.97
N ILE A 120 -9.85 -9.26 -19.25
CA ILE A 120 -10.94 -8.53 -18.60
C ILE A 120 -12.28 -9.22 -18.85
N ASN A 121 -12.52 -9.64 -20.09
CA ASN A 121 -13.76 -10.35 -20.45
C ASN A 121 -13.87 -11.75 -19.82
N ASN A 122 -12.77 -12.32 -19.34
CA ASN A 122 -12.70 -13.67 -18.79
C ASN A 122 -12.32 -13.67 -17.30
N MET A 123 -12.50 -12.54 -16.60
CA MET A 123 -12.23 -12.46 -15.17
C MET A 123 -13.15 -13.42 -14.40
N VAL A 124 -12.59 -14.02 -13.36
CA VAL A 124 -13.32 -14.83 -12.40
C VAL A 124 -12.92 -14.29 -11.03
N LEU A 125 -13.83 -13.54 -10.42
CA LEU A 125 -13.57 -12.87 -9.15
C LEU A 125 -13.68 -13.88 -8.00
N ASP A 126 -12.76 -13.81 -7.04
CA ASP A 126 -12.97 -14.47 -5.76
C ASP A 126 -13.97 -13.64 -4.94
N ALA A 127 -15.21 -14.13 -4.84
CA ALA A 127 -16.28 -13.45 -4.13
C ALA A 127 -16.02 -13.30 -2.62
N ASN A 128 -15.07 -14.06 -2.05
CA ASN A 128 -14.66 -13.89 -0.65
C ASN A 128 -13.80 -12.64 -0.44
N GLU A 129 -13.12 -12.19 -1.49
CA GLU A 129 -12.16 -11.09 -1.41
C GLU A 129 -12.61 -9.85 -2.18
N VAL A 130 -13.34 -10.05 -3.29
CA VAL A 130 -13.71 -9.00 -4.24
C VAL A 130 -15.22 -8.95 -4.43
N GLU A 131 -15.81 -7.80 -4.11
CA GLU A 131 -17.23 -7.51 -4.35
C GLU A 131 -17.50 -7.22 -5.83
N LYS A 132 -16.68 -6.35 -6.44
CA LYS A 132 -16.79 -5.95 -7.84
C LYS A 132 -15.49 -5.30 -8.33
N THR A 133 -15.38 -5.15 -9.65
CA THR A 133 -14.29 -4.41 -10.30
C THR A 133 -14.78 -3.11 -10.90
N LEU A 134 -13.89 -2.12 -11.01
CA LEU A 134 -14.12 -0.86 -11.70
C LEU A 134 -13.03 -0.61 -12.73
N LEU A 135 -13.41 -0.10 -13.89
CA LEU A 135 -12.48 0.42 -14.88
C LEU A 135 -12.61 1.93 -14.90
N VAL A 136 -11.60 2.63 -14.39
CA VAL A 136 -11.62 4.08 -14.34
C VAL A 136 -10.70 4.63 -15.43
N PRO A 137 -11.18 5.49 -16.35
CA PRO A 137 -10.34 6.08 -17.38
C PRO A 137 -9.15 6.81 -16.74
N LEU A 138 -7.95 6.65 -17.29
CA LEU A 138 -6.79 7.40 -16.81
C LEU A 138 -7.00 8.92 -16.98
N SER A 139 -7.75 9.31 -18.02
CA SER A 139 -8.17 10.70 -18.27
C SER A 139 -9.02 11.28 -17.15
N PHE A 140 -9.85 10.48 -16.48
CA PHE A 140 -10.64 10.92 -15.33
C PHE A 140 -9.73 11.46 -14.23
N PHE A 141 -8.71 10.70 -13.82
CA PHE A 141 -7.78 11.13 -12.77
C PHE A 141 -6.92 12.33 -13.18
N LYS A 142 -6.60 12.46 -14.47
CA LYS A 142 -5.88 13.62 -15.01
C LYS A 142 -6.72 14.90 -14.93
N ASN A 143 -8.00 14.79 -15.31
CA ASN A 143 -8.87 15.94 -15.50
C ASN A 143 -9.67 16.30 -14.23
N THR A 144 -9.72 15.40 -13.26
CA THR A 144 -10.42 15.58 -11.99
C THR A 144 -9.42 15.94 -10.90
N LYS A 145 -9.61 17.07 -10.24
CA LYS A 145 -8.83 17.43 -9.06
C LYS A 145 -9.32 16.61 -7.86
N ALA A 146 -8.41 15.91 -7.18
CA ALA A 146 -8.75 15.19 -5.96
C ALA A 146 -9.16 16.16 -4.85
N GLU A 147 -10.14 15.77 -4.04
CA GLU A 147 -10.40 16.38 -2.73
C GLU A 147 -9.24 16.00 -1.81
N VAL A 148 -8.69 16.96 -1.06
CA VAL A 148 -7.53 16.74 -0.18
C VAL A 148 -7.90 17.07 1.25
N TYR A 149 -7.67 16.12 2.15
CA TYR A 149 -7.91 16.24 3.58
C TYR A 149 -6.60 16.04 4.34
N THR A 150 -6.47 16.69 5.50
CA THR A 150 -5.32 16.53 6.39
C THR A 150 -5.74 15.75 7.63
N LEU A 151 -5.06 14.63 7.89
CA LEU A 151 -5.25 13.82 9.08
C LEU A 151 -4.06 13.99 10.03
N ARG A 152 -4.33 13.88 11.34
CA ARG A 152 -3.32 13.89 12.40
C ARG A 152 -3.17 12.51 13.01
N ALA A 153 -1.93 12.02 13.04
CA ALA A 153 -1.56 10.84 13.81
C ALA A 153 -0.89 11.27 15.11
N GLU A 154 -1.35 10.70 16.22
CA GLU A 154 -0.76 10.88 17.54
C GLU A 154 -0.13 9.58 18.03
N VAL A 155 1.09 9.67 18.55
CA VAL A 155 1.67 8.58 19.33
C VAL A 155 1.25 8.76 20.77
N LYS A 156 0.73 7.68 21.35
CA LYS A 156 0.27 7.65 22.74
C LYS A 156 1.20 6.74 23.55
N PRO A 157 2.02 7.28 24.47
CA PRO A 157 2.92 6.48 25.32
C PRO A 157 2.15 5.68 26.39
N TYR A 158 0.84 5.85 26.49
CA TYR A 158 -0.05 5.15 27.39
C TYR A 158 -1.47 5.08 26.80
N SER A 159 -2.27 4.15 27.31
CA SER A 159 -3.72 4.12 27.09
C SER A 159 -4.47 4.29 28.41
N ILE A 160 -5.75 4.63 28.33
CA ILE A 160 -6.66 4.67 29.47
C ILE A 160 -7.73 3.61 29.22
N ASP A 161 -7.90 2.67 30.16
CA ASP A 161 -8.93 1.64 30.04
C ASP A 161 -10.34 2.19 30.35
N ALA A 162 -11.37 1.35 30.17
CA ALA A 162 -12.75 1.73 30.43
C ALA A 162 -13.05 2.13 31.89
N LYS A 163 -12.16 1.79 32.83
CA LYS A 163 -12.27 2.12 34.26
C LYS A 163 -11.47 3.37 34.62
N GLY A 164 -10.79 4.00 33.66
CA GLY A 164 -9.95 5.17 33.88
C GLY A 164 -8.51 4.86 34.30
N ASN A 165 -8.09 3.59 34.31
CA ASN A 165 -6.73 3.23 34.69
C ASN A 165 -5.76 3.51 33.54
N LYS A 166 -4.63 4.12 33.86
CA LYS A 166 -3.55 4.43 32.91
C LYS A 166 -2.64 3.22 32.72
N ASN A 167 -2.62 2.67 31.52
CA ASN A 167 -1.71 1.60 31.11
C ASN A 167 -0.52 2.20 30.35
N ILE A 168 0.67 2.13 30.94
CA ILE A 168 1.89 2.68 30.35
C ILE A 168 2.41 1.72 29.28
N HIS A 169 2.60 2.22 28.06
CA HIS A 169 3.22 1.49 26.95
C HIS A 169 4.69 1.88 26.77
N PHE A 170 5.04 3.11 27.12
CA PHE A 170 6.40 3.63 27.05
C PHE A 170 6.73 4.42 28.34
N PRO A 171 7.58 3.88 29.22
CA PRO A 171 7.87 4.49 30.53
C PRO A 171 8.90 5.63 30.41
N ALA A 172 8.60 6.65 29.62
CA ALA A 172 9.51 7.77 29.33
C ALA A 172 10.02 8.48 30.60
N LYS A 173 9.19 8.56 31.64
CA LYS A 173 9.57 9.14 32.94
C LYS A 173 10.64 8.31 33.65
N GLU A 174 10.47 7.00 33.73
CA GLU A 174 11.42 6.08 34.40
C GLU A 174 12.76 6.02 33.65
N LEU A 175 12.71 6.20 32.33
CA LEU A 175 13.88 6.27 31.46
C LEU A 175 14.57 7.65 31.48
N ASN A 176 14.11 8.61 32.29
CA ASN A 176 14.61 9.99 32.34
C ASN A 176 14.61 10.70 30.97
N LEU A 177 13.61 10.43 30.14
CA LEU A 177 13.45 11.08 28.84
C LEU A 177 12.74 12.45 28.97
N PRO A 178 12.95 13.36 27.99
CA PRO A 178 12.29 14.65 27.95
C PRO A 178 10.78 14.58 28.18
N LEU A 179 10.22 15.61 28.84
CA LEU A 179 8.83 15.65 29.28
C LEU A 179 7.82 15.46 28.14
N HIS A 180 8.14 15.87 26.91
CA HIS A 180 7.23 15.72 25.78
C HIS A 180 6.98 14.25 25.40
N TYR A 181 7.90 13.33 25.73
CA TYR A 181 7.69 11.88 25.54
C TYR A 181 6.82 11.23 26.64
N GLN A 182 6.41 11.99 27.66
CA GLN A 182 5.52 11.49 28.73
C GLN A 182 4.04 11.73 28.43
N ASN A 183 3.74 12.58 27.45
CA ASN A 183 2.38 12.94 27.00
C ASN A 183 2.16 12.45 25.57
N PRO A 184 0.93 12.39 25.04
CA PRO A 184 0.73 12.18 23.61
C PRO A 184 1.43 13.28 22.80
N TRP A 185 2.12 12.90 21.73
CA TRP A 185 2.72 13.84 20.79
C TRP A 185 2.19 13.61 19.39
N ILE A 186 2.01 14.71 18.65
CA ILE A 186 1.69 14.64 17.23
C ILE A 186 2.90 14.04 16.53
N GLU A 187 2.70 12.88 15.94
CA GLU A 187 3.73 12.20 15.17
C GLU A 187 3.82 12.79 13.78
N LYS A 188 2.68 13.02 13.13
CA LYS A 188 2.63 13.48 11.75
C LYS A 188 1.26 14.03 11.37
N GLU A 189 1.26 15.11 10.58
CA GLU A 189 0.15 15.44 9.69
C GLU A 189 0.41 14.79 8.33
N TYR A 190 -0.61 14.11 7.77
CA TYR A 190 -0.52 13.54 6.44
C TYR A 190 -1.75 13.85 5.61
N GLN A 191 -1.53 14.07 4.32
CA GLN A 191 -2.59 14.33 3.36
C GLN A 191 -3.22 13.04 2.88
N VAL A 192 -4.54 13.08 2.69
CA VAL A 192 -5.35 12.03 2.09
C VAL A 192 -6.04 12.62 0.87
N TRP A 193 -5.82 11.99 -0.28
CA TRP A 193 -6.49 12.35 -1.53
C TRP A 193 -7.72 11.48 -1.72
N VAL A 194 -8.77 12.08 -2.27
CA VAL A 194 -10.06 11.43 -2.47
C VAL A 194 -10.58 11.77 -3.86
N TYR A 195 -10.96 10.73 -4.60
CA TYR A 195 -11.68 10.81 -5.86
C TYR A 195 -13.05 10.15 -5.70
N LYS A 196 -14.06 10.70 -6.36
CA LYS A 196 -15.41 10.12 -6.43
C LYS A 196 -15.69 9.73 -7.88
N TYR A 197 -15.95 8.45 -8.12
CA TYR A 197 -16.20 7.92 -9.47
C TYR A 197 -17.36 6.94 -9.42
N GLU A 198 -18.42 7.20 -10.20
CA GLU A 198 -19.61 6.34 -10.31
C GLU A 198 -20.19 5.89 -8.95
N GLY A 199 -20.24 6.79 -7.97
CA GLY A 199 -20.77 6.51 -6.62
C GLY A 199 -19.80 5.79 -5.69
N GLU A 200 -18.60 5.43 -6.15
CA GLU A 200 -17.53 4.87 -5.31
C GLU A 200 -16.50 5.94 -4.91
N VAL A 201 -15.84 5.71 -3.77
CA VAL A 201 -14.82 6.58 -3.22
C VAL A 201 -13.45 5.90 -3.33
N ILE A 202 -12.54 6.52 -4.08
CA ILE A 202 -11.15 6.08 -4.23
C ILE A 202 -10.28 6.99 -3.38
N TRP A 203 -9.67 6.44 -2.33
CA TRP A 203 -9.00 7.23 -1.30
C TRP A 203 -7.77 6.53 -0.72
N GLY A 204 -7.12 7.17 0.26
CA GLY A 204 -6.04 6.56 1.03
C GLY A 204 -4.80 6.23 0.19
N LEU A 205 -4.22 5.05 0.42
CA LEU A 205 -3.01 4.63 -0.30
C LEU A 205 -3.25 4.44 -1.79
N THR A 206 -4.45 3.99 -2.19
CA THR A 206 -4.83 3.83 -3.60
C THR A 206 -4.73 5.17 -4.32
N ALA A 207 -5.36 6.22 -3.78
CA ALA A 207 -5.32 7.55 -4.37
C ALA A 207 -3.90 8.16 -4.35
N LEU A 208 -3.13 7.93 -3.28
CA LEU A 208 -1.73 8.36 -3.21
C LEU A 208 -0.88 7.72 -4.33
N ILE A 209 -1.03 6.41 -4.56
CA ILE A 209 -0.31 5.67 -5.60
C ILE A 209 -0.75 6.14 -7.00
N ILE A 210 -2.04 6.41 -7.21
CA ILE A 210 -2.54 7.00 -8.45
C ILE A 210 -1.90 8.36 -8.69
N ASN A 211 -1.81 9.22 -7.68
CA ASN A 211 -1.16 10.52 -7.82
C ASN A 211 0.33 10.41 -8.16
N ASP A 212 1.04 9.43 -7.59
CA ASP A 212 2.43 9.17 -7.97
C ASP A 212 2.55 8.70 -9.42
N LEU A 213 1.65 7.82 -9.87
CA LEU A 213 1.57 7.40 -11.27
C LEU A 213 1.33 8.58 -12.21
N LEU A 214 0.41 9.49 -11.86
CA LEU A 214 0.07 10.66 -12.68
C LEU A 214 1.23 11.66 -12.82
N LYS A 215 2.16 11.72 -11.86
CA LYS A 215 3.36 12.57 -11.98
C LYS A 215 4.36 12.05 -13.03
N LYS A 216 4.23 10.79 -13.41
CA LYS A 216 5.08 10.10 -14.39
C LYS A 216 4.42 10.04 -15.78
N TYR A 217 3.26 10.69 -15.92
CA TYR A 217 2.42 10.76 -17.12
C TYR A 217 2.21 12.22 -17.55
#